data_AF-A0AAD7NZV8-F1
#
_entry.id   AF-A0AAD7NZV8-F1
#
_cell.length_a   1.000
_cell.length_b   1.000
_cell.length_c   1.000
_cell.angle_alpha   90.00
_cell.angle_beta   90.00
_cell.angle_gamma   90.00
#
_symmetry.space_group_name_H-M   'P 1'
#
loop_
_entity.id
_entity.type
_entity.pdbx_description
1 polymer ?
#
loop_
_entity_poly.entity_id
_entity_poly.type
_entity_poly.pdbx_seq_one_letter_code
_entity_poly.pdbx_strand_id
1 'polypeptide(L)'
;MPFETDTKWPDRLVTIFTVSRRIPGSLEDCYSGPYDKMLNYCFGEGFDFFVAPQVPPADETRKTVIYLLVLDKNGLPVLIIEVRDDSHHRNPSKRDAADTRIRSRFDELLFTCPLPTLHGLSLLGTRMRVYTGNTASMELIPPNVERPATGRVLDPSFLANQWDLDILSDDGFRKIKEIVGFIKHHGLGGA
;
A
#
# COMPACT_ATOMS: atom_id res chain seq x y z
N MET A 1 0.81 -20.89 -9.98
CA MET A 1 2.25 -20.56 -10.12
C MET A 1 2.62 -19.70 -8.95
N PRO A 2 3.55 -20.13 -8.08
CA PRO A 2 3.77 -19.44 -6.82
C PRO A 2 4.63 -18.19 -7.06
N PHE A 3 4.13 -17.05 -6.57
CA PHE A 3 4.82 -15.76 -6.52
C PHE A 3 6.30 -15.85 -6.06
N GLU A 4 6.65 -16.84 -5.25
CA GLU A 4 7.99 -17.10 -4.73
C GLU A 4 9.03 -17.38 -5.81
N THR A 5 8.66 -18.07 -6.90
CA THR A 5 9.59 -18.41 -7.98
C THR A 5 9.62 -17.37 -9.10
N ASP A 6 8.58 -16.54 -9.20
CA ASP A 6 8.45 -15.60 -10.31
C ASP A 6 9.44 -14.44 -10.18
N THR A 7 9.96 -13.97 -11.32
CA THR A 7 10.95 -12.87 -11.39
C THR A 7 10.35 -11.54 -11.84
N LYS A 8 9.07 -11.55 -12.25
CA LYS A 8 8.27 -10.39 -12.66
C LYS A 8 6.78 -10.70 -12.48
N TRP A 9 5.93 -9.67 -12.58
CA TRP A 9 4.48 -9.89 -12.56
C TRP A 9 4.02 -10.77 -13.72
N PRO A 10 3.04 -11.67 -13.52
CA PRO A 10 2.40 -12.37 -14.62
C PRO A 10 1.75 -11.38 -15.58
N ASP A 11 1.94 -11.56 -16.89
CA ASP A 11 1.40 -10.64 -17.92
C ASP A 11 -0.12 -10.46 -17.79
N ARG A 12 -0.84 -11.51 -17.37
CA ARG A 12 -2.30 -11.45 -17.11
C ARG A 12 -2.65 -10.52 -15.95
N LEU A 13 -1.82 -10.44 -14.90
CA LEU A 13 -2.03 -9.52 -13.79
C LEU A 13 -1.85 -8.07 -14.26
N VAL A 14 -0.79 -7.79 -15.02
CA VAL A 14 -0.54 -6.46 -15.60
C VAL A 14 -1.69 -6.06 -16.55
N THR A 15 -2.22 -7.03 -17.31
CA THR A 15 -3.37 -6.83 -18.19
C THR A 15 -4.62 -6.43 -17.41
N ILE A 16 -4.88 -7.05 -16.25
CA ILE A 16 -6.02 -6.70 -15.39
C ILE A 16 -5.95 -5.23 -14.98
N PHE A 17 -4.80 -4.77 -14.46
CA PHE A 17 -4.61 -3.35 -14.13
C PHE A 17 -4.81 -2.44 -15.35
N THR A 18 -4.27 -2.83 -16.51
CA THR A 18 -4.37 -2.04 -17.75
C THR A 18 -5.82 -1.89 -18.22
N VAL A 19 -6.61 -2.96 -18.14
CA VAL A 19 -8.01 -2.95 -18.55
C VAL A 19 -8.86 -2.16 -17.55
N SER A 20 -8.74 -2.46 -16.25
CA SER A 20 -9.57 -1.81 -15.22
C SER A 20 -9.37 -0.30 -15.17
N ARG A 21 -8.14 0.19 -15.32
CA ARG A 21 -7.83 1.64 -15.34
C ARG A 21 -8.43 2.40 -16.54
N ARG A 22 -8.88 1.69 -17.59
CA ARG A 22 -9.52 2.29 -18.77
C ARG A 22 -11.03 2.34 -18.67
N ILE A 23 -11.61 1.65 -17.68
CA ILE A 23 -13.06 1.64 -17.46
C ILE A 23 -13.44 3.01 -16.87
N PRO A 24 -14.35 3.77 -17.50
CA PRO A 24 -14.90 4.96 -16.87
C PRO A 24 -15.65 4.53 -15.61
N GLY A 25 -15.21 4.99 -14.44
CA GLY A 25 -15.75 4.51 -13.18
C GLY A 25 -15.16 5.23 -11.98
N SER A 26 -15.60 4.78 -10.80
CA SER A 26 -15.02 5.21 -9.53
C SER A 26 -13.65 4.57 -9.30
N LEU A 27 -12.93 5.08 -8.31
CA LEU A 27 -11.66 4.48 -7.85
C LEU A 27 -11.82 2.98 -7.55
N GLU A 28 -12.92 2.61 -6.89
CA GLU A 28 -13.24 1.24 -6.50
C GLU A 28 -13.36 0.32 -7.73
N ASP A 29 -14.03 0.79 -8.78
CA ASP A 29 -14.20 0.04 -10.06
C ASP A 29 -12.85 -0.20 -10.74
N CYS A 30 -11.95 0.79 -10.69
CA CYS A 30 -10.65 0.74 -11.35
C CYS A 30 -9.62 -0.12 -10.61
N TYR A 31 -9.70 -0.21 -9.28
CA TYR A 31 -8.56 -0.68 -8.48
C TYR A 31 -8.87 -1.77 -7.45
N SER A 32 -10.12 -1.93 -6.97
CA SER A 32 -10.40 -2.94 -5.94
C SER A 32 -10.11 -4.35 -6.44
N GLY A 33 -10.63 -4.72 -7.62
CA GLY A 33 -10.39 -6.03 -8.23
C GLY A 33 -8.90 -6.29 -8.56
N PRO A 34 -8.20 -5.37 -9.25
CA PRO A 34 -6.78 -5.54 -9.54
C PRO A 34 -5.88 -5.69 -8.30
N TYR A 35 -6.07 -4.86 -7.27
CA TYR A 35 -5.27 -4.95 -6.05
C TYR A 35 -5.61 -6.18 -5.22
N ASP A 36 -6.88 -6.54 -5.09
CA ASP A 36 -7.29 -7.80 -4.47
C ASP A 36 -6.62 -8.99 -5.17
N LYS A 37 -6.68 -9.04 -6.51
CA LYS A 37 -6.06 -10.12 -7.28
C LYS A 37 -4.54 -10.18 -7.10
N MET A 38 -3.87 -9.03 -7.08
CA MET A 38 -2.42 -8.95 -6.86
C MET A 38 -2.03 -9.45 -5.47
N LEU A 39 -2.71 -8.99 -4.42
CA LEU A 39 -2.40 -9.40 -3.04
C LEU A 39 -2.64 -10.89 -2.83
N ASN A 40 -3.75 -11.44 -3.34
CA ASN A 40 -4.01 -12.88 -3.30
C ASN A 40 -2.94 -13.68 -4.06
N TYR A 41 -2.44 -13.18 -5.18
CA TYR A 41 -1.32 -13.80 -5.88
C TYR A 41 -0.02 -13.76 -5.06
N CYS A 42 0.27 -12.66 -4.34
CA CYS A 42 1.46 -12.54 -3.49
C CYS A 42 1.45 -13.48 -2.28
N PHE A 43 0.34 -13.52 -1.55
CA PHE A 43 0.23 -14.30 -0.31
C PHE A 43 -0.13 -15.78 -0.54
N GLY A 44 -0.63 -16.11 -1.73
CA GLY A 44 -0.89 -17.48 -2.15
C GLY A 44 -2.24 -18.01 -1.67
N GLU A 45 -2.44 -19.33 -1.80
CA GLU A 45 -3.71 -20.01 -1.46
C GLU A 45 -3.75 -20.55 -0.02
N GLY A 46 -2.75 -20.21 0.81
CA GLY A 46 -2.71 -20.59 2.22
C GLY A 46 -3.71 -19.82 3.08
N PHE A 47 -3.87 -20.26 4.34
CA PHE A 47 -4.76 -19.62 5.32
C PHE A 47 -4.02 -18.82 6.40
N ASP A 48 -2.70 -18.67 6.25
CA ASP A 48 -1.86 -17.94 7.22
C ASP A 48 -2.01 -16.43 7.10
N PHE A 49 -2.46 -15.95 5.93
CA PHE A 49 -2.70 -14.54 5.65
C PHE A 49 -3.97 -14.37 4.84
N PHE A 50 -4.68 -13.27 5.06
CA PHE A 50 -5.85 -12.91 4.26
C PHE A 50 -5.98 -11.40 4.07
N VAL A 51 -6.56 -11.01 2.94
CA VAL A 51 -6.80 -9.60 2.58
C VAL A 51 -8.17 -9.19 3.11
N ALA A 52 -8.22 -8.12 3.89
CA ALA A 52 -9.42 -7.59 4.49
C ALA A 52 -9.65 -6.13 4.02
N PRO A 53 -10.63 -5.90 3.12
CA PRO A 53 -11.06 -4.55 2.79
C PRO A 53 -11.63 -3.84 4.02
N GLN A 54 -11.18 -2.63 4.25
CA GLN A 54 -11.58 -1.82 5.39
C GLN A 54 -12.55 -0.73 4.97
N VAL A 55 -13.39 -0.31 5.93
CA VAL A 55 -14.21 0.89 5.75
C VAL A 55 -13.28 2.11 5.86
N PRO A 56 -13.25 3.01 4.87
CA PRO A 56 -12.55 4.27 5.02
C PRO A 56 -13.06 5.03 6.25
N PRO A 57 -12.24 5.88 6.87
CA PRO A 57 -12.66 6.69 8.00
C PRO A 57 -13.74 7.69 7.58
N ALA A 58 -14.48 8.22 8.55
CA ALA A 58 -15.71 8.98 8.30
C ALA A 58 -15.53 10.24 7.43
N ASP A 59 -14.31 10.78 7.35
CA ASP A 59 -13.94 11.93 6.50
C ASP A 59 -13.61 11.55 5.04
N GLU A 60 -13.57 10.25 4.73
CA GLU A 60 -13.30 9.73 3.39
C GLU A 60 -14.40 8.77 2.92
N THR A 61 -14.40 8.48 1.62
CA THR A 61 -15.35 7.53 1.03
C THR A 61 -14.61 6.47 0.22
N ARG A 62 -15.24 5.32 -0.03
CA ARG A 62 -14.67 4.30 -0.95
C ARG A 62 -14.46 4.79 -2.38
N LYS A 63 -15.13 5.91 -2.74
CA LYS A 63 -14.91 6.60 -4.02
C LYS A 63 -13.57 7.35 -4.06
N THR A 64 -12.96 7.65 -2.91
CA THR A 64 -11.76 8.48 -2.80
C THR A 64 -10.53 7.73 -2.29
N VAL A 65 -10.73 6.58 -1.63
CA VAL A 65 -9.67 5.71 -1.15
C VAL A 65 -10.13 4.25 -1.08
N ILE A 66 -9.25 3.34 -1.47
CA ILE A 66 -9.37 1.91 -1.16
C ILE A 66 -8.38 1.62 -0.04
N TYR A 67 -8.87 1.05 1.05
CA TYR A 67 -8.05 0.70 2.21
C TYR A 67 -8.13 -0.80 2.43
N LEU A 68 -6.99 -1.48 2.32
CA LEU A 68 -6.87 -2.92 2.53
C LEU A 68 -5.85 -3.17 3.64
N LEU A 69 -6.13 -4.19 4.45
CA LEU A 69 -5.16 -4.78 5.36
C LEU A 69 -4.87 -6.20 4.91
N VAL A 70 -3.61 -6.61 4.99
CA VAL A 70 -3.28 -8.03 5.08
C VAL A 70 -3.14 -8.36 6.55
N LEU A 71 -3.92 -9.34 6.99
CA LEU A 71 -3.94 -9.83 8.35
C LEU A 71 -3.30 -11.22 8.41
N ASP A 72 -2.66 -11.55 9.52
CA ASP A 72 -2.22 -12.92 9.81
C ASP A 72 -3.41 -13.80 10.23
N LYS A 73 -3.17 -15.10 10.46
CA LYS A 73 -4.18 -16.07 10.95
C LYS A 73 -4.86 -15.69 12.26
N ASN A 74 -4.28 -14.76 13.04
CA ASN A 74 -4.85 -14.27 14.30
C ASN A 74 -5.65 -12.97 14.10
N GLY A 75 -5.74 -12.46 12.87
CA GLY A 75 -6.42 -11.21 12.56
C GLY A 75 -5.59 -9.96 12.85
N LEU A 76 -4.27 -10.09 13.05
CA LEU A 76 -3.38 -8.97 13.34
C LEU A 76 -2.73 -8.42 12.06
N PRO A 77 -2.55 -7.08 11.93
CA PRO A 77 -2.09 -6.47 10.69
C PRO A 77 -0.61 -6.72 10.42
N VAL A 78 -0.30 -7.13 9.19
CA VAL A 78 1.08 -7.35 8.71
C VAL A 78 1.43 -6.48 7.49
N LEU A 79 0.44 -5.93 6.78
CA LEU A 79 0.62 -4.99 5.67
C LEU A 79 -0.56 -4.03 5.59
N ILE A 80 -0.27 -2.73 5.51
CA ILE A 80 -1.23 -1.67 5.19
C ILE A 80 -1.17 -1.35 3.70
N ILE A 81 -2.32 -1.21 3.03
CA ILE A 81 -2.39 -0.75 1.65
C ILE A 81 -3.46 0.33 1.54
N GLU A 82 -3.07 1.54 1.13
CA GLU A 82 -3.99 2.61 0.76
C GLU A 82 -3.82 2.97 -0.71
N VAL A 83 -4.89 2.89 -1.50
CA VAL A 83 -4.91 3.25 -2.92
C VAL A 83 -5.78 4.48 -3.11
N ARG A 84 -5.26 5.45 -3.85
CA ARG A 84 -5.98 6.66 -4.29
C ARG A 84 -5.84 6.82 -5.81
N ASP A 85 -6.54 7.80 -6.36
CA ASP A 85 -6.59 8.00 -7.81
C ASP A 85 -5.21 8.34 -8.41
N ASP A 86 -4.97 7.89 -9.65
CA ASP A 86 -3.76 8.21 -10.42
C ASP A 86 -3.50 9.72 -10.39
N SER A 87 -4.51 10.56 -10.61
CA SER A 87 -4.37 12.02 -10.75
C SER A 87 -3.78 12.71 -9.52
N HIS A 88 -3.87 12.09 -8.35
CA HIS A 88 -3.34 12.65 -7.10
C HIS A 88 -1.82 12.84 -7.15
N HIS A 89 -1.08 12.06 -7.95
CA HIS A 89 0.38 12.21 -8.05
C HIS A 89 0.82 13.59 -8.55
N ARG A 90 -0.05 14.32 -9.25
CA ARG A 90 0.26 15.65 -9.82
C ARG A 90 -0.03 16.79 -8.86
N ASN A 91 -0.78 16.55 -7.78
CA ASN A 91 -1.26 17.60 -6.89
C ASN A 91 -0.54 17.52 -5.52
N PRO A 92 0.23 18.56 -5.12
CA PRO A 92 0.99 18.54 -3.88
C PRO A 92 0.11 18.35 -2.63
N SER A 93 -1.07 18.97 -2.59
CA SER A 93 -2.01 18.80 -1.47
C SER A 93 -2.56 17.38 -1.37
N LYS A 94 -2.73 16.69 -2.51
CA LYS A 94 -3.19 15.29 -2.52
C LYS A 94 -2.07 14.33 -2.11
N ARG A 95 -0.82 14.61 -2.47
CA ARG A 95 0.35 13.86 -1.99
C ARG A 95 0.54 14.02 -0.48
N ASP A 96 0.44 15.25 0.02
CA ASP A 96 0.50 15.57 1.45
C ASP A 96 -0.60 14.84 2.25
N ALA A 97 -1.84 14.86 1.74
CA ALA A 97 -2.94 14.13 2.35
C ALA A 97 -2.71 12.61 2.35
N ALA A 98 -2.14 12.04 1.28
CA ALA A 98 -1.82 10.62 1.22
C ALA A 98 -0.70 10.22 2.20
N ASP A 99 0.35 11.03 2.35
CA ASP A 99 1.41 10.82 3.34
C ASP A 99 0.86 10.91 4.77
N THR A 100 0.10 11.96 5.07
CA THR A 100 -0.52 12.14 6.39
C THR A 100 -1.43 10.97 6.75
N ARG A 101 -2.23 10.49 5.78
CA ARG A 101 -3.18 9.41 6.05
C ARG A 101 -2.51 8.11 6.41
N ILE A 102 -1.54 7.66 5.60
CA ILE A 102 -0.89 6.39 5.86
C ILE A 102 -0.11 6.44 7.18
N ARG A 103 0.49 7.57 7.55
CA ARG A 103 1.12 7.76 8.88
C ARG A 103 0.13 7.60 10.03
N SER A 104 -1.06 8.21 9.91
CA SER A 104 -2.14 8.00 10.89
C SER A 104 -2.54 6.53 11.02
N ARG A 105 -2.41 5.71 9.95
CA ARG A 105 -2.63 4.25 10.05
C ARG A 105 -1.56 3.53 10.84
N PHE A 106 -0.31 3.98 10.73
CA PHE A 106 0.76 3.47 11.58
C PHE A 106 0.50 3.80 13.04
N ASP A 107 0.06 5.02 13.36
CA ASP A 107 -0.29 5.40 14.74
C ASP A 107 -1.38 4.48 15.33
N GLU A 108 -2.34 4.06 14.50
CA GLU A 108 -3.45 3.18 14.89
C GLU A 108 -3.05 1.69 14.99
N LEU A 109 -2.13 1.20 14.17
CA LEU A 109 -1.93 -0.24 13.96
C LEU A 109 -0.56 -0.76 14.36
N LEU A 110 0.48 0.08 14.42
CA LEU A 110 1.87 -0.38 14.58
C LEU A 110 2.06 -1.22 15.84
N PHE A 111 1.44 -0.81 16.96
CA PHE A 111 1.54 -1.51 18.24
C PHE A 111 0.84 -2.88 18.27
N THR A 112 -0.02 -3.17 17.28
CA THR A 112 -0.74 -4.45 17.16
C THR A 112 -0.07 -5.43 16.20
N CYS A 113 0.92 -4.97 15.43
CA CYS A 113 1.59 -5.81 14.44
C CYS A 113 2.38 -6.93 15.15
N PRO A 114 2.20 -8.20 14.77
CA PRO A 114 2.87 -9.32 15.42
C PRO A 114 4.32 -9.50 14.94
N LEU A 115 4.75 -8.72 13.95
CA LEU A 115 6.07 -8.81 13.34
C LEU A 115 7.00 -7.72 13.90
N PRO A 116 8.35 -7.86 13.74
CA PRO A 116 9.28 -6.79 14.08
C PRO A 116 9.07 -5.49 13.28
N THR A 117 8.33 -5.57 12.18
CA THR A 117 8.12 -4.47 11.25
C THR A 117 6.75 -4.57 10.60
N LEU A 118 5.99 -3.48 10.66
CA LEU A 118 4.78 -3.29 9.87
C LEU A 118 5.15 -2.56 8.58
N HIS A 119 4.76 -3.12 7.44
CA HIS A 119 4.92 -2.44 6.16
C HIS A 119 3.62 -1.72 5.77
N GLY A 120 3.76 -0.61 5.05
CA GLY A 120 2.66 0.16 4.51
C GLY A 120 2.93 0.60 3.08
N LEU A 121 1.95 0.45 2.20
CA LEU A 121 2.00 0.88 0.81
C LEU A 121 1.00 2.02 0.62
N SER A 122 1.49 3.21 0.30
CA SER A 122 0.65 4.30 -0.18
C SER A 122 0.72 4.31 -1.70
N LEU A 123 -0.41 4.15 -2.38
CA LEU A 123 -0.51 4.08 -3.83
C LEU A 123 -1.33 5.25 -4.38
N LEU A 124 -0.78 5.91 -5.39
CA LEU A 124 -1.47 6.89 -6.24
C LEU A 124 -1.64 6.25 -7.62
N GLY A 125 -2.76 5.57 -7.82
CA GLY A 125 -2.92 4.60 -8.89
C GLY A 125 -1.91 3.47 -8.73
N THR A 126 -1.01 3.28 -9.70
CA THR A 126 0.05 2.24 -9.62
C THR A 126 1.36 2.75 -9.02
N ARG A 127 1.49 4.06 -8.81
CA ARG A 127 2.71 4.66 -8.24
C ARG A 127 2.72 4.48 -6.73
N MET A 128 3.83 4.00 -6.19
CA MET A 128 3.96 3.50 -4.84
C MET A 128 4.98 4.29 -4.04
N ARG A 129 4.65 4.53 -2.78
CA ARG A 129 5.59 4.87 -1.71
C ARG A 129 5.50 3.81 -0.61
N VAL A 130 6.64 3.31 -0.19
CA VAL A 130 6.75 2.29 0.86
C VAL A 130 7.04 2.96 2.19
N TYR A 131 6.34 2.51 3.22
CA TYR A 131 6.51 2.89 4.61
C TYR A 131 6.85 1.65 5.44
N THR A 132 7.69 1.86 6.44
CA THR A 132 8.21 0.81 7.32
C THR A 132 8.19 1.33 8.75
N GLY A 133 7.35 0.72 9.59
CA GLY A 133 7.27 1.03 11.01
C GLY A 133 7.93 -0.06 11.85
N ASN A 134 8.86 0.31 12.73
CA ASN A 134 9.50 -0.61 13.67
C ASN A 134 8.61 -0.78 14.91
N THR A 135 8.25 -2.02 15.26
CA THR A 135 7.32 -2.27 16.37
C THR A 135 7.94 -2.11 17.76
N ALA A 136 9.28 -2.12 17.86
CA ALA A 136 10.00 -1.92 19.10
C ALA A 136 10.34 -0.45 19.39
N SER A 137 10.84 0.29 18.39
CA SER A 137 11.19 1.72 18.55
C SER A 137 10.04 2.66 18.26
N MET A 138 8.97 2.17 17.63
CA MET A 138 7.85 2.98 17.10
C MET A 138 8.28 4.02 16.06
N GLU A 139 9.45 3.85 15.46
CA GLU A 139 9.95 4.73 14.40
C GLU A 139 9.34 4.37 13.05
N LEU A 140 8.98 5.39 12.28
CA LEU A 140 8.40 5.26 10.95
C LEU A 140 9.32 5.85 9.88
N ILE A 141 9.65 5.04 8.88
CA ILE A 141 10.43 5.43 7.70
C ILE A 141 9.50 5.42 6.48
N PRO A 142 9.56 6.42 5.59
CA PRO A 142 10.39 7.63 5.66
C PRO A 142 9.95 8.59 6.78
N PRO A 143 10.85 9.45 7.29
CA PRO A 143 10.50 10.46 8.29
C PRO A 143 9.46 11.43 7.73
N ASN A 144 8.69 12.06 8.62
CA ASN A 144 7.70 13.06 8.23
C ASN A 144 8.38 14.28 7.60
N VAL A 145 7.83 14.77 6.50
CA VAL A 145 8.28 16.01 5.87
C VAL A 145 7.30 17.10 6.30
N GLU A 146 7.76 18.01 7.15
CA GLU A 146 6.88 19.06 7.67
C GLU A 146 6.27 19.90 6.55
N ARG A 147 4.96 20.10 6.67
CA ARG A 147 4.22 20.96 5.77
C ARG A 147 4.68 22.41 5.97
N PRO A 148 5.01 23.15 4.88
CA PRO A 148 5.26 24.58 4.95
C PRO A 148 4.07 25.34 5.57
N ALA A 149 4.34 26.49 6.19
CA ALA A 149 3.40 27.28 7.00
C ALA A 149 1.94 27.27 6.50
N THR A 150 0.99 27.07 7.43
CA THR A 150 -0.44 26.77 7.22
C THR A 150 -1.28 27.86 6.53
N GLY A 151 -0.67 28.94 6.04
CA GLY A 151 -1.30 30.02 5.27
C GLY A 151 -0.85 30.12 3.81
N ARG A 152 -0.07 29.17 3.30
CA ARG A 152 0.47 29.19 1.93
C ARG A 152 0.01 27.99 1.12
N VAL A 153 -0.17 28.22 -0.19
CA VAL A 153 -0.36 27.14 -1.16
C VAL A 153 0.93 26.32 -1.21
N LEU A 154 0.81 25.00 -1.28
CA LEU A 154 1.97 24.12 -1.39
C LEU A 154 2.66 24.30 -2.74
N ASP A 155 3.99 24.34 -2.70
CA ASP A 155 4.81 24.33 -3.91
C ASP A 155 4.52 23.04 -4.72
N PRO A 156 4.42 23.12 -6.07
CA PRO A 156 4.22 21.94 -6.91
C PRO A 156 5.27 20.83 -6.70
N SER A 157 6.47 21.17 -6.22
CA SER A 157 7.54 20.23 -5.88
C SER A 157 7.40 19.56 -4.51
N PHE A 158 6.46 20.01 -3.65
CA PHE A 158 6.28 19.43 -2.31
C PHE A 158 5.90 17.95 -2.41
N LEU A 159 6.72 17.08 -1.80
CA LEU A 159 6.64 15.61 -1.93
C LEU A 159 6.63 15.10 -3.39
N ALA A 160 7.14 15.89 -4.34
CA ALA A 160 7.36 15.39 -5.69
C ALA A 160 8.36 14.22 -5.64
N ASN A 161 8.15 13.24 -6.51
CA ASN A 161 8.98 12.03 -6.63
C ASN A 161 8.94 11.08 -5.42
N GLN A 162 8.04 11.30 -4.45
CA GLN A 162 7.90 10.38 -3.31
C GLN A 162 7.09 9.12 -3.65
N TRP A 163 6.33 9.13 -4.75
CA TRP A 163 5.64 7.98 -5.37
C TRP A 163 6.19 7.78 -6.78
N ASP A 164 7.50 7.53 -6.90
CA ASP A 164 8.20 7.36 -8.19
C ASP A 164 8.27 5.89 -8.63
N LEU A 165 8.24 4.95 -7.68
CA LEU A 165 8.23 3.52 -7.96
C LEU A 165 6.87 3.05 -8.48
N ASP A 166 6.79 2.60 -9.73
CA ASP A 166 5.59 1.93 -10.23
C ASP A 166 5.55 0.48 -9.72
N ILE A 167 4.48 0.11 -9.00
CA ILE A 167 4.33 -1.24 -8.46
C ILE A 167 4.33 -2.31 -9.56
N LEU A 168 3.89 -1.98 -10.78
CA LEU A 168 3.83 -2.92 -11.91
C LEU A 168 5.16 -3.02 -12.69
N SER A 169 6.17 -2.22 -12.37
CA SER A 169 7.50 -2.33 -12.94
C SER A 169 8.27 -3.53 -12.35
N ASP A 170 9.39 -3.92 -12.99
CA ASP A 170 10.27 -4.95 -12.45
C ASP A 170 10.83 -4.56 -11.06
N ASP A 171 11.13 -3.28 -10.87
CA ASP A 171 11.58 -2.71 -9.59
C ASP A 171 10.47 -2.78 -8.54
N GLY A 172 9.23 -2.46 -8.94
CA GLY A 172 8.05 -2.59 -8.11
C GLY A 172 7.80 -4.03 -7.68
N PHE A 173 7.86 -4.97 -8.62
CA PHE A 173 7.76 -6.40 -8.35
C PHE A 173 8.81 -6.86 -7.34
N ARG A 174 10.10 -6.52 -7.56
CA ARG A 174 11.19 -6.86 -6.64
C ARG A 174 10.92 -6.31 -5.24
N LYS A 175 10.42 -5.08 -5.13
CA LYS A 175 10.11 -4.48 -3.83
C LYS A 175 8.96 -5.18 -3.12
N ILE A 176 7.89 -5.54 -3.83
CA ILE A 176 6.78 -6.32 -3.24
C ILE A 176 7.25 -7.72 -2.84
N LYS A 177 8.11 -8.36 -3.64
CA LYS A 177 8.70 -9.66 -3.31
C LYS A 177 9.54 -9.62 -2.04
N GLU A 178 10.34 -8.57 -1.85
CA GLU A 178 11.08 -8.32 -0.61
C GLU A 178 10.14 -8.22 0.60
N ILE A 179 9.10 -7.38 0.52
CA ILE A 179 8.13 -7.15 1.61
C ILE A 179 7.37 -8.43 1.96
N VAL A 180 6.82 -9.12 0.96
CA VAL A 180 6.05 -10.35 1.17
C VAL A 180 6.95 -11.48 1.68
N GLY A 181 8.19 -11.57 1.17
CA GLY A 181 9.19 -12.52 1.67
C GLY A 181 9.51 -12.29 3.14
N PHE A 182 9.68 -11.02 3.55
CA PHE A 182 9.87 -10.65 4.95
C PHE A 182 8.68 -11.08 5.82
N ILE A 183 7.45 -10.76 5.39
CA ILE A 183 6.22 -11.08 6.11
C ILE A 183 6.06 -12.60 6.27
N LYS A 184 6.25 -13.36 5.19
CA LYS A 184 6.15 -14.82 5.24
C LYS A 184 7.22 -15.44 6.14
N HIS A 185 8.47 -14.96 6.05
CA HIS A 185 9.56 -15.49 6.87
C HIS A 185 9.31 -15.31 8.37
N HIS A 186 8.83 -14.13 8.79
CA HIS A 186 8.60 -13.83 10.21
C HIS A 186 7.22 -14.30 10.71
N GLY A 187 6.20 -14.29 9.86
CA GLY A 187 4.84 -14.70 10.22
C GLY A 187 4.64 -16.21 10.29
N LEU A 188 5.45 -17.00 9.57
CA LEU A 188 5.40 -18.46 9.58
C LEU A 188 6.41 -19.10 10.55
N GLY A 189 7.44 -18.36 10.98
CA GLY A 189 8.53 -18.84 11.83
C GLY A 189 8.25 -18.90 13.33
N GLY A 190 7.03 -18.55 13.77
CA GLY A 190 6.61 -18.53 15.18
C GLY A 190 5.73 -19.72 15.57
N ALA A 191 6.22 -20.95 15.38
CA ALA A 191 5.62 -22.18 15.90
C ALA A 191 6.61 -22.88 16.84
#